data_AF-A0A7W3JA84-F1
#
_entry.id   AF-A0A7W3JA84-F1
#
_cell.length_a   1.000
_cell.length_b   1.000
_cell.length_c   1.000
_cell.angle_alpha   90.00
_cell.angle_beta   90.00
_cell.angle_gamma   90.00
#
_symmetry.space_group_name_H-M   'P 1'
#
loop_
_entity.id
_entity.type
_entity.pdbx_description
1 polymer ?
#
loop_
_entity_poly.entity_id
_entity_poly.type
_entity_poly.pdbx_seq_one_letter_code
_entity_poly.pdbx_strand_id
1 'polypeptide(L)'
;MTKGLVVMVQVPDEPTALLRFGTVGAPDLPRRIELLRARNGLTAFTGAEVLLDVEADFSVREGAAVVFAERAFPVAELARALELWAPESDEPRHDFSFDSMSYDVPGAVRIVDTGSGWTIGSRYARTTTVPRPWPVVHTEVRAFVEMVKLATAVAVREATGSMITAILAMSRAFDMSLADAKAFVVDAVRGIGPVDQRLHDIVENDGRTGVLGMRVTVVATGEGTTSDVVVDGPAGRLHGSWVGPRPQVGATVDIEVETDRQCEWGDVVLGATSEPRADSDHRSWLRGLAERLDPDGILVLRSGPAVTMVEMTGFPPASVIGSLVAIPVDGARFFPTGV
;
A
#
# COMPACT_ATOMS: atom_id res chain seq x y z
N MET A 1 -8.65 28.53 -7.67
CA MET A 1 -9.88 27.71 -7.67
C MET A 1 -9.45 26.26 -7.86
N THR A 2 -9.25 25.55 -6.77
CA THR A 2 -8.83 24.14 -6.77
C THR A 2 -10.06 23.31 -7.09
N LYS A 3 -10.05 22.58 -8.21
CA LYS A 3 -11.13 21.64 -8.56
C LYS A 3 -10.99 20.42 -7.64
N GLY A 4 -11.76 20.38 -6.55
CA GLY A 4 -11.92 19.15 -5.78
C GLY A 4 -12.68 18.15 -6.63
N LEU A 5 -12.10 16.97 -6.86
CA LEU A 5 -12.83 15.84 -7.42
C LEU A 5 -13.84 15.38 -6.37
N VAL A 6 -15.12 15.69 -6.61
CA VAL A 6 -16.23 15.21 -5.78
C VAL A 6 -16.62 13.85 -6.32
N VAL A 7 -16.10 12.78 -5.73
CA VAL A 7 -16.62 11.43 -5.98
C VAL A 7 -17.96 11.32 -5.23
N MET A 8 -19.05 11.68 -5.90
CA MET A 8 -20.39 11.45 -5.37
C MET A 8 -20.75 9.98 -5.54
N VAL A 9 -20.44 9.17 -4.52
CA VAL A 9 -21.06 7.85 -4.40
C VAL A 9 -22.52 8.08 -4.03
N GLN A 10 -23.41 8.07 -5.03
CA GLN A 10 -24.85 7.99 -4.77
C GLN A 10 -25.15 6.61 -4.20
N VAL A 11 -25.18 6.53 -2.87
CA VAL A 11 -25.81 5.40 -2.17
C VAL A 11 -27.32 5.56 -2.36
N PRO A 12 -28.04 4.54 -2.86
CA PRO A 12 -29.49 4.61 -3.04
C PRO A 12 -30.19 4.94 -1.71
N ASP A 13 -31.43 5.45 -1.78
CA ASP A 13 -32.28 5.78 -0.64
C ASP A 13 -32.55 4.53 0.24
N GLU A 14 -31.58 4.15 1.06
CA GLU A 14 -31.76 3.19 2.14
C GLU A 14 -31.73 3.91 3.50
N PRO A 15 -32.64 3.55 4.42
CA PRO A 15 -32.59 4.03 5.78
C PRO A 15 -31.39 3.38 6.51
N THR A 16 -30.89 4.07 7.53
CA THR A 16 -30.03 3.52 8.62
C THR A 16 -28.51 3.36 8.47
N ALA A 17 -27.83 4.01 7.52
CA ALA A 17 -26.37 4.13 7.62
C ALA A 17 -25.98 5.01 8.84
N LEU A 18 -25.18 4.48 9.77
CA LEU A 18 -24.79 5.16 11.03
C LEU A 18 -23.62 6.14 10.82
N LEU A 19 -22.78 5.87 9.82
CA LEU A 19 -21.62 6.68 9.46
C LEU A 19 -21.78 7.19 8.02
N ARG A 20 -21.78 8.52 7.83
CA ARG A 20 -21.84 9.16 6.49
C ARG A 20 -20.69 10.16 6.31
N PHE A 21 -20.22 10.25 5.08
CA PHE A 21 -19.09 11.08 4.65
C PHE A 21 -19.53 11.97 3.49
N GLY A 22 -19.18 13.26 3.54
CA GLY A 22 -19.67 14.26 2.59
C GLY A 22 -18.85 14.37 1.31
N THR A 23 -17.56 14.01 1.38
CA THR A 23 -16.62 13.97 0.26
C THR A 23 -15.34 13.40 0.81
N VAL A 24 -14.93 12.20 0.40
CA VAL A 24 -13.59 11.73 0.72
C VAL A 24 -12.64 12.25 -0.34
N GLY A 25 -11.61 12.92 0.12
CA GLY A 25 -10.56 13.48 -0.70
C GLY A 25 -9.67 14.30 0.21
N ALA A 26 -8.37 14.30 -0.05
CA ALA A 26 -7.40 15.03 0.74
C ALA A 26 -7.04 16.33 -0.01
N PRO A 27 -7.85 17.40 0.07
CA PRO A 27 -7.64 18.61 -0.72
C PRO A 27 -6.31 19.29 -0.42
N ASP A 28 -5.78 19.07 0.79
CA ASP A 28 -4.47 19.56 1.21
C ASP A 28 -3.33 18.58 0.94
N LEU A 29 -3.61 17.33 0.49
CA LEU A 29 -2.56 16.36 0.17
C LEU A 29 -1.59 16.95 -0.85
N PRO A 30 -2.01 17.49 -2.02
CA PRO A 30 -1.05 18.04 -2.99
C PRO A 30 -0.13 19.09 -2.39
N ARG A 31 -0.65 19.96 -1.51
CA ARG A 31 0.15 20.98 -0.80
C ARG A 31 1.10 20.34 0.20
N ARG A 32 0.68 19.32 0.94
CA ARG A 32 1.53 18.58 1.87
C ARG A 32 2.57 17.72 1.14
N ILE A 33 2.24 17.13 -0.01
CA ILE A 33 3.20 16.47 -0.91
C ILE A 33 4.29 17.44 -1.33
N GLU A 34 3.95 18.67 -1.72
CA GLU A 34 4.96 19.69 -2.03
C GLU A 34 5.85 20.01 -0.82
N LEU A 35 5.26 20.13 0.37
CA LEU A 35 6.02 20.35 1.62
C LEU A 35 6.90 19.16 2.01
N LEU A 36 6.41 17.94 1.83
CA LEU A 36 7.15 16.69 2.07
C LEU A 36 8.27 16.51 1.04
N ARG A 37 8.00 16.79 -0.24
CA ARG A 37 9.02 16.84 -1.29
C ARG A 37 10.11 17.85 -0.96
N ALA A 38 9.72 19.03 -0.47
CA ALA A 38 10.67 20.07 -0.07
C ALA A 38 11.46 19.71 1.20
N ARG A 39 10.90 18.91 2.12
CA ARG A 39 11.56 18.48 3.36
C ARG A 39 12.45 17.25 3.20
N ASN A 40 12.00 16.26 2.43
CA ASN A 40 12.58 14.92 2.42
C ASN A 40 13.15 14.51 1.06
N GLY A 41 13.09 15.34 0.03
CA GLY A 41 13.70 15.03 -1.27
C GLY A 41 13.03 13.87 -2.02
N LEU A 42 11.69 13.86 -2.09
CA LEU A 42 10.83 12.90 -2.84
C LEU A 42 10.76 11.47 -2.30
N THR A 43 11.41 11.12 -1.20
CA THR A 43 11.42 9.74 -0.72
C THR A 43 10.12 9.39 0.03
N ALA A 44 9.19 8.72 -0.65
CA ALA A 44 8.05 7.91 -0.18
C ALA A 44 7.19 8.39 1.03
N PHE A 45 5.87 8.23 0.95
CA PHE A 45 5.00 8.45 2.13
C PHE A 45 5.23 7.37 3.18
N THR A 46 5.38 7.81 4.42
CA THR A 46 5.23 6.94 5.58
C THR A 46 3.75 6.59 5.77
N GLY A 47 3.46 5.43 6.35
CA GLY A 47 2.07 5.07 6.68
C GLY A 47 1.43 6.11 7.62
N ALA A 48 2.22 6.67 8.54
CA ALA A 48 1.76 7.71 9.45
C ALA A 48 1.32 8.99 8.72
N GLU A 49 2.07 9.45 7.71
CA GLU A 49 1.67 10.62 6.92
C GLU A 49 0.34 10.39 6.20
N VAL A 50 0.12 9.20 5.64
CA VAL A 50 -1.15 8.86 4.99
C VAL A 50 -2.30 8.87 5.99
N LEU A 51 -2.11 8.30 7.18
CA LEU A 51 -3.14 8.28 8.22
C LEU A 51 -3.49 9.68 8.73
N LEU A 52 -2.50 10.56 8.85
CA LEU A 52 -2.66 11.93 9.36
C LEU A 52 -3.21 12.90 8.31
N ASP A 53 -2.86 12.73 7.04
CA ASP A 53 -3.12 13.74 6.00
C ASP A 53 -4.41 13.46 5.20
N VAL A 54 -4.98 12.26 5.31
CA VAL A 54 -6.24 11.91 4.64
C VAL A 54 -7.41 12.29 5.52
N GLU A 55 -7.82 13.55 5.34
CA GLU A 55 -8.94 14.19 6.02
C GLU A 55 -10.20 14.22 5.13
N ALA A 56 -11.38 14.20 5.73
CA ALA A 56 -12.66 14.34 5.03
C ALA A 56 -13.75 14.91 5.93
N ASP A 57 -14.85 15.40 5.34
CA ASP A 57 -16.05 15.72 6.11
C ASP A 57 -16.68 14.43 6.65
N PHE A 58 -16.69 14.29 7.98
CA PHE A 58 -17.16 13.12 8.69
C PHE A 58 -18.44 13.41 9.46
N SER A 59 -19.39 12.48 9.47
CA SER A 59 -20.58 12.58 10.30
C SER A 59 -21.09 11.22 10.79
N VAL A 60 -21.57 11.21 12.05
CA VAL A 60 -22.35 10.13 12.64
C VAL A 60 -23.82 10.55 12.57
N ARG A 61 -24.68 9.69 12.01
CA ARG A 61 -26.10 10.01 11.79
C ARG A 61 -27.00 8.91 12.31
N GLU A 62 -28.19 9.30 12.72
CA GLU A 62 -29.30 8.41 13.03
C GLU A 62 -30.51 8.79 12.18
N GLY A 63 -30.69 8.05 11.08
CA GLY A 63 -31.63 8.47 10.04
C GLY A 63 -31.27 9.87 9.51
N ALA A 64 -32.18 10.82 9.65
CA ALA A 64 -31.94 12.20 9.23
C ALA A 64 -31.14 13.02 10.26
N ALA A 65 -31.14 12.62 11.54
CA ALA A 65 -30.51 13.37 12.63
C ALA A 65 -28.99 13.21 12.59
N VAL A 66 -28.26 14.31 12.79
CA VAL A 66 -26.80 14.31 12.92
C VAL A 66 -26.45 14.23 14.40
N VAL A 67 -25.78 13.15 14.80
CA VAL A 67 -25.31 12.95 16.18
C VAL A 67 -23.99 13.67 16.40
N PHE A 68 -23.11 13.62 15.40
CA PHE A 68 -21.81 14.30 15.37
C PHE A 68 -21.44 14.60 13.93
N ALA A 69 -20.79 15.74 13.69
CA ALA A 69 -20.19 16.07 12.41
C ALA A 69 -18.97 16.94 12.63
N GLU A 70 -17.94 16.70 11.82
CA GLU A 70 -16.69 17.45 11.85
C GLU A 70 -16.13 17.58 10.43
N ARG A 71 -15.55 18.74 10.15
CA ARG A 71 -14.90 19.00 8.86
C ARG A 71 -13.43 18.62 8.94
N ALA A 72 -12.87 18.19 7.82
CA ALA A 72 -11.44 17.84 7.74
C ALA A 72 -11.03 16.84 8.85
N PHE A 73 -11.86 15.83 9.09
CA PHE A 73 -11.62 14.80 10.09
C PHE A 73 -10.66 13.72 9.53
N PRO A 74 -9.68 13.21 10.30
CA PRO A 74 -8.68 12.23 9.86
C PRO A 74 -9.32 10.84 9.71
N VAL A 75 -10.05 10.67 8.61
CA VAL A 75 -10.86 9.48 8.37
C VAL A 75 -10.01 8.24 8.17
N ALA A 76 -8.81 8.34 7.59
CA ALA A 76 -7.89 7.21 7.44
C ALA A 76 -7.40 6.69 8.79
N GLU A 77 -7.01 7.59 9.69
CA GLU A 77 -6.66 7.24 11.06
C GLU A 77 -7.84 6.59 11.81
N LEU A 78 -9.04 7.16 11.69
CA LEU A 78 -10.24 6.57 12.28
C LEU A 78 -10.53 5.17 11.73
N ALA A 79 -10.43 4.97 10.42
CA ALA A 79 -10.64 3.66 9.79
C ALA A 79 -9.63 2.63 10.30
N ARG A 80 -8.34 2.99 10.41
CA ARG A 80 -7.32 2.11 10.96
C ARG A 80 -7.59 1.76 12.43
N ALA A 81 -7.96 2.75 13.24
CA ALA A 81 -8.29 2.53 14.65
C ALA A 81 -9.51 1.61 14.82
N LEU A 82 -10.54 1.79 13.98
CA LEU A 82 -11.74 0.94 14.00
C LEU A 82 -11.44 -0.49 13.55
N GLU A 83 -10.62 -0.68 12.53
CA GLU A 83 -10.18 -2.00 12.06
C GLU A 83 -9.43 -2.78 13.16
N LEU A 84 -8.52 -2.10 13.89
CA LEU A 84 -7.80 -2.70 15.00
C LEU A 84 -8.71 -3.06 16.19
N TRP A 85 -9.72 -2.23 16.45
CA TRP A 85 -10.66 -2.44 17.55
C TRP A 85 -11.69 -3.54 17.26
N ALA A 86 -12.14 -3.66 16.00
CA ALA A 86 -13.18 -4.57 15.56
C ALA A 86 -12.70 -5.53 14.45
N PRO A 87 -11.85 -6.52 14.79
CA PRO A 87 -11.42 -7.54 13.82
C PRO A 87 -12.58 -8.46 13.40
N GLU A 88 -12.41 -9.17 12.28
CA GLU A 88 -13.49 -9.68 11.41
C GLU A 88 -14.65 -10.51 12.03
N SER A 89 -14.55 -11.07 13.24
CA SER A 89 -15.55 -12.03 13.74
C SER A 89 -16.06 -11.81 15.17
N ASP A 90 -15.39 -11.00 15.98
CA ASP A 90 -15.62 -11.02 17.43
C ASP A 90 -16.22 -9.70 17.92
N GLU A 91 -17.21 -9.80 18.80
CA GLU A 91 -17.71 -8.63 19.53
C GLU A 91 -16.60 -8.07 20.43
N PRO A 92 -16.26 -6.77 20.31
CA PRO A 92 -15.21 -6.17 21.09
C PRO A 92 -15.49 -6.29 22.58
N ARG A 93 -14.46 -6.66 23.36
CA ARG A 93 -14.57 -6.81 24.82
C ARG A 93 -14.56 -5.47 25.58
N HIS A 94 -14.38 -4.36 24.87
CA HIS A 94 -14.19 -3.04 25.45
C HIS A 94 -14.73 -1.95 24.52
N ASP A 95 -15.10 -0.82 25.12
CA ASP A 95 -15.53 0.37 24.40
C ASP A 95 -14.45 0.89 23.45
N PHE A 96 -14.87 1.45 22.32
CA PHE A 96 -14.02 2.23 21.44
C PHE A 96 -13.94 3.68 21.90
N SER A 97 -12.73 4.22 21.98
CA SER A 97 -12.49 5.65 22.07
C SER A 97 -11.42 6.03 21.06
N PHE A 98 -11.78 6.86 20.09
CA PHE A 98 -10.83 7.28 19.06
C PHE A 98 -9.75 8.18 19.67
N ASP A 99 -8.54 7.63 19.79
CA ASP A 99 -7.35 8.32 20.26
C ASP A 99 -6.51 8.71 19.04
N SER A 100 -6.76 9.92 18.53
CA SER A 100 -6.11 10.43 17.33
C SER A 100 -4.77 11.07 17.67
N MET A 101 -3.77 10.82 16.85
CA MET A 101 -2.51 11.54 16.80
C MET A 101 -2.67 13.02 16.41
N SER A 102 -3.81 13.36 15.77
CA SER A 102 -4.11 14.69 15.24
C SER A 102 -5.02 15.52 16.16
N TYR A 103 -5.77 14.88 17.07
CA TYR A 103 -6.63 15.57 18.03
C TYR A 103 -6.04 15.51 19.43
N ASP A 104 -5.99 16.67 20.09
CA ASP A 104 -5.48 16.81 21.46
C ASP A 104 -6.30 16.05 22.52
N VAL A 105 -7.45 15.48 22.14
CA VAL A 105 -8.55 15.19 23.04
C VAL A 105 -9.20 13.85 22.60
N PRO A 106 -8.88 12.73 23.28
CA PRO A 106 -9.35 11.39 22.89
C PRO A 106 -10.86 11.25 22.99
N GLY A 107 -11.50 10.50 22.08
CA GLY A 107 -12.93 10.23 22.08
C GLY A 107 -13.75 11.19 21.22
N ALA A 108 -13.14 11.81 20.21
CA ALA A 108 -13.87 12.54 19.17
C ALA A 108 -14.95 11.66 18.51
N VAL A 109 -14.65 10.36 18.37
CA VAL A 109 -15.63 9.29 18.09
C VAL A 109 -15.54 8.25 19.20
N ARG A 110 -16.68 7.76 19.66
CA ARG A 110 -16.80 6.71 20.69
C ARG A 110 -17.85 5.70 20.27
N ILE A 111 -17.59 4.43 20.56
CA ILE A 111 -18.57 3.35 20.44
C ILE A 111 -18.61 2.62 21.79
N VAL A 112 -19.76 2.64 22.46
CA VAL A 112 -19.90 2.20 23.85
C VAL A 112 -20.97 1.11 23.94
N ASP A 113 -20.66 0.02 24.62
CA ASP A 113 -21.64 -1.01 24.98
C ASP A 113 -22.48 -0.54 26.18
N THR A 114 -23.79 -0.45 25.99
CA THR A 114 -24.74 -0.04 27.04
C THR A 114 -25.41 -1.23 27.72
N GLY A 115 -25.02 -2.46 27.41
CA GLY A 115 -25.66 -3.71 27.83
C GLY A 115 -26.97 -4.03 27.09
N SER A 116 -27.54 -3.05 26.39
CA SER A 116 -28.68 -3.20 25.48
C SER A 116 -28.28 -3.12 24.00
N GLY A 117 -26.98 -3.02 23.73
CA GLY A 117 -26.39 -2.81 22.42
C GLY A 117 -25.35 -1.71 22.43
N TRP A 118 -24.85 -1.38 21.25
CA TRP A 118 -23.78 -0.44 21.02
C TRP A 118 -24.34 0.92 20.61
N THR A 119 -23.79 1.98 21.19
CA THR A 119 -24.12 3.37 20.85
C THR A 119 -22.90 4.07 20.26
N ILE A 120 -23.10 4.90 19.25
CA ILE A 120 -22.05 5.74 18.66
C ILE A 120 -22.27 7.18 19.09
N GLY A 121 -21.21 7.86 19.48
CA GLY A 121 -21.27 9.26 19.87
C GLY A 121 -19.93 9.96 19.78
N SER A 122 -19.90 11.17 20.31
CA SER A 122 -18.68 11.98 20.43
C SER A 122 -18.62 12.54 21.83
N ARG A 123 -17.42 12.69 22.39
CA ARG A 123 -17.25 13.43 23.66
C ARG A 123 -17.62 14.91 23.54
N TYR A 124 -17.63 15.46 22.33
CA TYR A 124 -18.01 16.85 22.06
C TYR A 124 -19.53 17.02 21.93
N ALA A 125 -20.26 15.92 21.74
CA ALA A 125 -21.71 15.91 21.63
C ALA A 125 -22.34 15.33 22.90
N ARG A 126 -23.54 15.81 23.24
CA ARG A 126 -24.35 15.23 24.35
C ARG A 126 -25.25 14.09 23.88
N THR A 127 -25.42 13.95 22.57
CA THR A 127 -26.28 12.97 21.93
C THR A 127 -25.48 11.76 21.50
N THR A 128 -26.11 10.59 21.58
CA THR A 128 -25.63 9.33 21.03
C THR A 128 -26.70 8.74 20.12
N THR A 129 -26.34 7.79 19.26
CA THR A 129 -27.32 6.98 18.53
C THR A 129 -28.12 6.10 19.50
N VAL A 130 -29.26 5.57 19.07
CA VAL A 130 -29.91 4.48 19.83
C VAL A 130 -29.01 3.24 19.89
N PRO A 131 -29.09 2.43 20.95
CA PRO A 131 -28.36 1.16 21.03
C PRO A 131 -28.71 0.22 19.87
N ARG A 132 -27.70 -0.37 19.24
CA ARG A 132 -27.84 -1.33 18.14
C ARG A 132 -27.12 -2.65 18.45
N PRO A 133 -27.62 -3.80 17.97
CA PRO A 133 -26.89 -5.06 18.10
C PRO A 133 -25.53 -4.99 17.42
N TRP A 134 -24.53 -5.67 17.98
CA TRP A 134 -23.16 -5.69 17.44
C TRP A 134 -23.09 -6.00 15.93
N PRO A 135 -23.79 -7.01 15.37
CA PRO A 135 -23.70 -7.31 13.95
C PRO A 135 -24.04 -6.13 13.02
N VAL A 136 -24.96 -5.25 13.46
CA VAL A 136 -25.31 -4.04 12.71
C VAL A 136 -24.17 -3.03 12.78
N VAL A 137 -23.66 -2.74 13.97
CA VAL A 137 -22.54 -1.80 14.16
C VAL A 137 -21.28 -2.28 13.43
N HIS A 138 -20.96 -3.57 13.52
CA HIS A 138 -19.84 -4.19 12.82
C HIS A 138 -19.95 -4.03 11.30
N THR A 139 -21.14 -4.27 10.73
CA THR A 139 -21.37 -4.11 9.29
C THR A 139 -21.12 -2.66 8.84
N GLU A 140 -21.63 -1.69 9.60
CA GLU A 140 -21.43 -0.26 9.32
C GLU A 140 -19.97 0.17 9.46
N VAL A 141 -19.27 -0.32 10.50
CA VAL A 141 -17.84 -0.08 10.71
C VAL A 141 -17.01 -0.65 9.56
N ARG A 142 -17.25 -1.90 9.14
CA ARG A 142 -16.55 -2.51 8.00
C ARG A 142 -16.80 -1.74 6.71
N ALA A 143 -18.06 -1.37 6.44
CA ALA A 143 -18.41 -0.59 5.26
C ALA A 143 -17.69 0.78 5.25
N PHE A 144 -17.59 1.43 6.40
CA PHE A 144 -16.82 2.66 6.56
C PHE A 144 -15.32 2.44 6.29
N VAL A 145 -14.70 1.42 6.91
CA VAL A 145 -13.26 1.12 6.74
C VAL A 145 -12.92 0.86 5.28
N GLU A 146 -13.66 -0.02 4.61
CA GLU A 146 -13.41 -0.36 3.20
C GLU A 146 -13.54 0.85 2.27
N MET A 147 -14.56 1.68 2.51
CA MET A 147 -14.76 2.89 1.74
C MET A 147 -13.64 3.92 1.96
N VAL A 148 -13.18 4.10 3.20
CA VAL A 148 -12.04 4.98 3.49
C VAL A 148 -10.76 4.46 2.84
N LYS A 149 -10.49 3.15 2.90
CA LYS A 149 -9.34 2.54 2.21
C LYS A 149 -9.38 2.83 0.71
N LEU A 150 -10.53 2.61 0.08
CA LEU A 150 -10.74 2.85 -1.35
C LEU A 150 -10.43 4.30 -1.72
N ALA A 151 -11.04 5.23 -0.99
CA ALA A 151 -10.84 6.65 -1.26
C ALA A 151 -9.42 7.13 -0.92
N THR A 152 -8.77 6.54 0.10
CA THR A 152 -7.36 6.80 0.41
C THR A 152 -6.45 6.37 -0.73
N ALA A 153 -6.65 5.16 -1.28
CA ALA A 153 -5.90 4.66 -2.41
C ALA A 153 -6.00 5.59 -3.62
N VAL A 154 -7.23 6.03 -3.96
CA VAL A 154 -7.49 6.99 -5.05
C VAL A 154 -6.82 8.33 -4.77
N ALA A 155 -7.01 8.91 -3.57
CA ALA A 155 -6.44 10.20 -3.23
C ALA A 155 -4.90 10.22 -3.30
N VAL A 156 -4.25 9.17 -2.77
CA VAL A 156 -2.78 9.04 -2.87
C VAL A 156 -2.35 8.86 -4.32
N ARG A 157 -3.04 8.03 -5.11
CA ARG A 157 -2.73 7.83 -6.54
C ARG A 157 -2.79 9.14 -7.31
N GLU A 158 -3.87 9.90 -7.14
CA GLU A 158 -4.09 11.17 -7.84
C GLU A 158 -3.07 12.23 -7.46
N ALA A 159 -2.80 12.36 -6.16
CA ALA A 159 -1.90 13.37 -5.66
C ALA A 159 -0.43 13.09 -6.02
N THR A 160 -0.04 11.82 -6.09
CA THR A 160 1.35 11.43 -6.39
C THR A 160 1.59 11.23 -7.88
N GLY A 161 0.57 10.85 -8.64
CA GLY A 161 0.78 10.38 -10.00
C GLY A 161 1.53 9.04 -10.06
N SER A 162 1.67 8.31 -8.94
CA SER A 162 2.30 6.99 -8.88
C SER A 162 1.38 5.92 -8.28
N MET A 163 1.14 4.83 -9.02
CA MET A 163 0.39 3.67 -8.52
C MET A 163 1.15 2.93 -7.42
N ILE A 164 2.47 2.87 -7.54
CA ILE A 164 3.36 2.18 -6.60
C ILE A 164 3.33 2.87 -5.26
N THR A 165 3.36 4.20 -5.29
CA THR A 165 3.32 5.02 -4.10
C THR A 165 1.98 4.85 -3.38
N ALA A 166 0.88 4.74 -4.12
CA ALA A 166 -0.41 4.35 -3.53
C ALA A 166 -0.37 2.93 -2.93
N ILE A 167 0.23 1.94 -3.59
CA ILE A 167 0.37 0.57 -3.07
C ILE A 167 1.17 0.55 -1.75
N LEU A 168 2.35 1.18 -1.74
CA LEU A 168 3.20 1.25 -0.56
C LEU A 168 2.53 2.04 0.58
N ALA A 169 1.86 3.15 0.24
CA ALA A 169 1.06 3.92 1.19
C ALA A 169 -0.04 3.06 1.84
N MET A 170 -0.80 2.33 1.04
CA MET A 170 -1.88 1.47 1.53
C MET A 170 -1.35 0.31 2.38
N SER A 171 -0.27 -0.34 1.94
CA SER A 171 0.42 -1.39 2.72
C SER A 171 0.85 -0.88 4.09
N ARG A 172 1.50 0.30 4.14
CA ARG A 172 2.00 0.87 5.39
C ARG A 172 0.90 1.43 6.30
N ALA A 173 -0.11 2.08 5.74
CA ALA A 173 -1.17 2.75 6.50
C ALA A 173 -2.17 1.75 7.11
N PHE A 174 -2.51 0.69 6.35
CA PHE A 174 -3.52 -0.28 6.74
C PHE A 174 -2.95 -1.66 7.05
N ASP A 175 -1.62 -1.79 7.16
CA ASP A 175 -0.93 -3.04 7.50
C ASP A 175 -1.32 -4.19 6.57
N MET A 176 -1.51 -3.84 5.29
CA MET A 176 -1.83 -4.80 4.24
C MET A 176 -0.55 -5.43 3.73
N SER A 177 -0.60 -6.71 3.39
CA SER A 177 0.47 -7.33 2.61
C SER A 177 0.65 -6.55 1.30
N LEU A 178 1.86 -6.57 0.73
CA LEU A 178 2.12 -5.85 -0.52
C LEU A 178 1.23 -6.37 -1.66
N ALA A 179 0.97 -7.67 -1.68
CA ALA A 179 0.06 -8.32 -2.63
C ALA A 179 -1.39 -7.82 -2.47
N ASP A 180 -1.91 -7.75 -1.24
CA ASP A 180 -3.26 -7.26 -0.97
C ASP A 180 -3.39 -5.77 -1.30
N ALA A 181 -2.42 -4.95 -0.87
CA ALA A 181 -2.40 -3.52 -1.17
C ALA A 181 -2.36 -3.27 -2.68
N LYS A 182 -1.60 -4.07 -3.43
CA LYS A 182 -1.56 -4.02 -4.88
C LYS A 182 -2.90 -4.37 -5.51
N ALA A 183 -3.48 -5.52 -5.14
CA ALA A 183 -4.77 -5.95 -5.67
C ALA A 183 -5.84 -4.87 -5.38
N PHE A 184 -5.85 -4.36 -4.15
CA PHE A 184 -6.77 -3.32 -3.71
C PHE A 184 -6.60 -2.01 -4.47
N VAL A 185 -5.38 -1.47 -4.58
CA VAL A 185 -5.14 -0.19 -5.28
C VAL A 185 -5.43 -0.31 -6.78
N VAL A 186 -5.10 -1.44 -7.40
CA VAL A 186 -5.44 -1.69 -8.81
C VAL A 186 -6.95 -1.68 -8.98
N ASP A 187 -7.70 -2.37 -8.12
CA ASP A 187 -9.16 -2.39 -8.19
C ASP A 187 -9.77 -1.01 -7.91
N ALA A 188 -9.25 -0.30 -6.91
CA ALA A 188 -9.67 1.04 -6.52
C ALA A 188 -9.54 2.07 -7.65
N VAL A 189 -8.48 1.97 -8.44
CA VAL A 189 -8.14 2.94 -9.50
C VAL A 189 -8.70 2.53 -10.86
N ARG A 190 -9.20 1.29 -11.01
CA ARG A 190 -9.89 0.84 -12.24
C ARG A 190 -11.11 1.76 -12.49
N GLY A 191 -11.01 2.55 -13.56
CA GLY A 191 -12.02 3.54 -13.95
C GLY A 191 -11.50 4.98 -14.09
N ILE A 192 -10.27 5.26 -13.65
CA ILE A 192 -9.70 6.62 -13.60
C ILE A 192 -8.70 6.86 -14.78
N GLY A 193 -9.14 6.68 -16.03
CA GLY A 193 -8.48 7.26 -17.21
C GLY A 193 -7.42 6.42 -18.00
N PRO A 194 -6.99 6.90 -19.18
CA PRO A 194 -6.27 6.11 -20.21
C PRO A 194 -4.77 5.88 -19.96
N VAL A 195 -4.13 6.60 -19.03
CA VAL A 195 -2.72 6.36 -18.66
C VAL A 195 -2.60 5.10 -17.78
N ASP A 196 -3.64 4.82 -16.98
CA ASP A 196 -3.73 3.62 -16.15
C ASP A 196 -4.01 2.37 -16.98
N GLN A 197 -4.67 2.52 -18.13
CA GLN A 197 -4.80 1.44 -19.11
C GLN A 197 -3.41 0.94 -19.55
N ARG A 198 -2.35 1.76 -19.64
CA ARG A 198 -1.02 1.26 -20.08
C ARG A 198 -0.24 0.48 -19.02
N LEU A 199 -0.38 0.81 -17.74
CA LEU A 199 0.26 0.06 -16.66
C LEU A 199 -0.48 -1.25 -16.42
N HIS A 200 -1.81 -1.17 -16.47
CA HIS A 200 -2.71 -2.30 -16.59
C HIS A 200 -2.44 -3.10 -17.87
N ASP A 201 -2.07 -2.48 -19.00
CA ASP A 201 -1.74 -3.16 -20.25
C ASP A 201 -0.32 -3.76 -20.24
N ILE A 202 0.63 -3.19 -19.50
CA ILE A 202 1.94 -3.82 -19.27
C ILE A 202 1.77 -5.03 -18.34
N VAL A 203 0.83 -4.96 -17.41
CA VAL A 203 0.50 -6.05 -16.47
C VAL A 203 -0.43 -7.10 -17.09
N GLU A 204 -1.35 -6.73 -17.99
CA GLU A 204 -2.38 -7.60 -18.59
C GLU A 204 -2.23 -7.81 -20.11
N ASN A 205 -1.76 -6.82 -20.88
CA ASN A 205 -1.68 -6.83 -22.36
C ASN A 205 -0.29 -7.12 -22.95
N ASP A 206 0.74 -7.48 -22.16
CA ASP A 206 1.95 -8.10 -22.72
C ASP A 206 1.68 -9.52 -23.27
N GLY A 207 0.40 -9.95 -23.35
CA GLY A 207 -0.13 -10.97 -24.28
C GLY A 207 0.50 -12.37 -24.21
N ARG A 208 1.44 -12.55 -23.30
CA ARG A 208 2.28 -13.70 -23.02
C ARG A 208 2.29 -13.84 -21.51
N THR A 209 1.15 -14.26 -20.96
CA THR A 209 1.05 -14.79 -19.58
C THR A 209 1.85 -13.94 -18.58
N GLY A 210 1.37 -12.74 -18.26
CA GLY A 210 1.97 -11.84 -17.29
C GLY A 210 1.94 -12.47 -15.90
N VAL A 211 2.90 -13.32 -15.60
CA VAL A 211 3.13 -13.83 -14.25
C VAL A 211 3.69 -12.67 -13.45
N LEU A 212 2.92 -12.24 -12.45
CA LEU A 212 3.37 -11.30 -11.43
C LEU A 212 4.40 -12.03 -10.55
N GLY A 213 5.63 -12.09 -11.03
CA GLY A 213 6.72 -12.81 -10.38
C GLY A 213 7.90 -13.01 -11.32
N MET A 214 9.08 -13.13 -10.76
CA MET A 214 10.26 -13.57 -11.49
C MET A 214 10.26 -15.10 -11.52
N ARG A 215 10.16 -15.70 -12.70
CA ARG A 215 10.34 -17.13 -12.86
C ARG A 215 11.80 -17.51 -12.65
N VAL A 216 12.08 -18.31 -11.63
CA VAL A 216 13.43 -18.75 -11.30
C VAL A 216 13.52 -20.27 -11.19
N THR A 217 14.71 -20.81 -11.39
CA THR A 217 15.05 -22.20 -11.07
C THR A 217 15.84 -22.24 -9.77
N VAL A 218 15.43 -23.09 -8.84
CA VAL A 218 16.12 -23.31 -7.57
C VAL A 218 17.38 -24.12 -7.82
N VAL A 219 18.55 -23.52 -7.64
CA VAL A 219 19.86 -24.15 -7.94
C VAL A 219 20.41 -24.89 -6.73
N ALA A 220 20.27 -24.31 -5.55
CA ALA A 220 20.80 -24.89 -4.32
C ALA A 220 19.94 -24.47 -3.13
N THR A 221 19.94 -25.30 -2.09
CA THR A 221 19.35 -24.98 -0.78
C THR A 221 20.39 -25.30 0.29
N GLY A 222 20.54 -24.45 1.29
CA GLY A 222 21.49 -24.63 2.40
C GLY A 222 21.21 -25.90 3.20
N GLU A 223 22.25 -26.49 3.78
CA GLU A 223 22.11 -27.66 4.65
C GLU A 223 21.52 -27.25 6.01
N GLY A 224 20.54 -27.99 6.53
CA GLY A 224 19.95 -27.75 7.85
C GLY A 224 18.66 -26.91 7.84
N THR A 225 18.43 -26.16 8.92
CA THR A 225 17.23 -25.32 9.15
C THR A 225 17.32 -23.94 8.50
N THR A 226 18.45 -23.62 7.88
CA THR A 226 18.65 -22.34 7.18
C THR A 226 17.82 -22.32 5.90
N SER A 227 16.99 -21.30 5.73
CA SER A 227 16.21 -21.07 4.52
C SER A 227 17.04 -20.54 3.35
N ASP A 228 18.36 -20.67 3.38
CA ASP A 228 19.23 -20.12 2.34
C ASP A 228 19.04 -20.88 1.02
N VAL A 229 18.81 -20.13 -0.05
CA VAL A 229 18.53 -20.66 -1.38
C VAL A 229 19.31 -19.84 -2.41
N VAL A 230 19.81 -20.54 -3.40
CA VAL A 230 20.34 -19.93 -4.64
C VAL A 230 19.33 -20.19 -5.73
N VAL A 231 18.89 -19.13 -6.40
CA VAL A 231 17.99 -19.20 -7.55
C VAL A 231 18.67 -18.63 -8.78
N ASP A 232 18.32 -19.14 -9.96
CA ASP A 232 18.80 -18.65 -11.26
C ASP A 232 17.60 -18.22 -12.11
N GLY A 233 17.69 -17.05 -12.72
CA GLY A 233 16.57 -16.50 -13.47
C GLY A 233 16.96 -15.36 -14.40
N PRO A 234 15.97 -14.68 -14.99
CA PRO A 234 16.22 -13.62 -15.96
C PRO A 234 17.04 -12.44 -15.44
N ALA A 235 17.02 -12.18 -14.13
CA ALA A 235 17.83 -11.13 -13.51
C ALA A 235 19.24 -11.57 -13.13
N GLY A 236 19.60 -12.83 -13.41
CA GLY A 236 20.85 -13.48 -13.00
C GLY A 236 20.66 -14.44 -11.84
N ARG A 237 21.78 -14.87 -11.28
CA ARG A 237 21.84 -15.73 -10.11
C ARG A 237 21.72 -14.91 -8.82
N LEU A 238 20.75 -15.25 -7.99
CA LEU A 238 20.48 -14.58 -6.72
C LEU A 238 20.64 -15.56 -5.57
N HIS A 239 21.19 -15.07 -4.47
CA HIS A 239 21.31 -15.75 -3.19
C HIS A 239 20.49 -15.01 -2.14
N GLY A 240 19.73 -15.74 -1.34
CA GLY A 240 18.82 -15.15 -0.37
C GLY A 240 18.11 -16.20 0.48
N SER A 241 17.21 -15.75 1.35
CA SER A 241 16.41 -16.62 2.22
C SER A 241 15.03 -16.88 1.62
N TRP A 242 14.63 -18.13 1.57
CA TRP A 242 13.31 -18.56 1.13
C TRP A 242 12.26 -18.39 2.23
N VAL A 243 11.12 -17.80 1.88
CA VAL A 243 10.00 -17.59 2.81
C VAL A 243 8.87 -18.55 2.45
N GLY A 244 8.66 -19.57 3.30
CA GLY A 244 7.61 -20.57 3.12
C GLY A 244 8.15 -22.01 3.10
N PRO A 245 7.39 -22.97 2.56
CA PRO A 245 7.82 -24.36 2.45
C PRO A 245 9.14 -24.47 1.67
N ARG A 246 10.08 -25.29 2.17
CA ARG A 246 11.40 -25.46 1.56
C ARG A 246 11.27 -25.88 0.08
N PRO A 247 11.92 -25.16 -0.85
CA PRO A 247 11.81 -25.48 -2.26
C PRO A 247 12.65 -26.71 -2.60
N GLN A 248 12.26 -27.42 -3.66
CA GLN A 248 13.05 -28.52 -4.20
C GLN A 248 14.11 -27.98 -5.18
N VAL A 249 15.35 -28.44 -5.05
CA VAL A 249 16.41 -28.13 -6.03
C VAL A 249 15.99 -28.63 -7.41
N GLY A 250 16.15 -27.79 -8.42
CA GLY A 250 15.71 -28.00 -9.80
C GLY A 250 14.26 -27.54 -10.08
N ALA A 251 13.47 -27.19 -9.05
CA ALA A 251 12.13 -26.67 -9.26
C ALA A 251 12.18 -25.30 -9.95
N THR A 252 11.24 -25.07 -10.87
CA THR A 252 10.97 -23.75 -11.44
C THR A 252 9.78 -23.17 -10.71
N VAL A 253 9.96 -21.98 -10.13
CA VAL A 253 8.96 -21.32 -9.29
C VAL A 253 8.92 -19.85 -9.65
N ASP A 254 7.72 -19.28 -9.65
CA ASP A 254 7.54 -17.83 -9.75
C ASP A 254 7.67 -17.21 -8.36
N ILE A 255 8.58 -16.25 -8.22
CA ILE A 255 8.91 -15.62 -6.94
C ILE A 255 8.74 -14.11 -6.97
N GLU A 256 8.43 -13.53 -5.82
CA GLU A 256 8.68 -12.13 -5.50
C GLU A 256 10.00 -12.01 -4.75
N VAL A 257 10.74 -10.93 -5.00
CA VAL A 257 12.04 -10.66 -4.40
C VAL A 257 11.93 -9.40 -3.55
N GLU A 258 12.16 -9.55 -2.25
CA GLU A 258 12.30 -8.43 -1.30
C GLU A 258 13.78 -8.29 -0.91
N THR A 259 14.24 -7.09 -0.60
CA THR A 259 15.61 -6.82 -0.17
C THR A 259 15.62 -6.13 1.19
N ASP A 260 16.46 -6.59 2.11
CA ASP A 260 16.52 -6.03 3.48
C ASP A 260 17.04 -4.58 3.53
N ARG A 261 17.75 -4.15 2.49
CA ARG A 261 18.22 -2.77 2.34
C ARG A 261 17.59 -2.07 1.14
N GLN A 262 17.37 -0.78 1.30
CA GLN A 262 17.13 0.13 0.19
C GLN A 262 18.37 0.19 -0.70
N CYS A 263 18.18 0.19 -2.01
CA CYS A 263 19.27 0.28 -2.97
C CYS A 263 19.71 1.73 -3.13
N GLU A 264 21.02 2.00 -3.12
CA GLU A 264 21.55 3.35 -3.36
C GLU A 264 22.01 3.49 -4.81
N TRP A 265 21.73 4.64 -5.45
CA TRP A 265 22.21 4.91 -6.81
C TRP A 265 23.74 4.88 -6.94
N GLY A 266 24.46 5.15 -5.85
CA GLY A 266 25.92 5.09 -5.81
C GLY A 266 26.50 3.69 -6.04
N ASP A 267 25.70 2.66 -5.80
CA ASP A 267 26.11 1.26 -5.93
C ASP A 267 25.71 0.64 -7.28
N VAL A 268 24.94 1.36 -8.10
CA VAL A 268 24.44 0.86 -9.39
C VAL A 268 25.55 0.89 -10.44
N VAL A 269 25.79 -0.27 -11.06
CA VAL A 269 26.71 -0.38 -12.19
C VAL A 269 25.94 -0.21 -13.48
N LEU A 270 26.24 0.86 -14.24
CA LEU A 270 25.67 1.12 -15.56
C LEU A 270 26.46 0.42 -16.67
N GLY A 271 25.75 -0.01 -17.72
CA GLY A 271 26.36 -0.66 -18.88
C GLY A 271 26.89 -2.06 -18.60
N ALA A 272 26.33 -2.75 -17.59
CA ALA A 272 26.71 -4.10 -17.22
C ALA A 272 26.28 -5.13 -18.29
N THR A 273 27.03 -5.21 -19.39
CA THR A 273 26.78 -6.17 -20.48
C THR A 273 27.32 -7.57 -20.20
N SER A 274 28.25 -7.67 -19.25
CA SER A 274 28.82 -8.93 -18.77
C SER A 274 28.51 -9.09 -17.29
N GLU A 275 28.52 -10.33 -16.81
CA GLU A 275 28.54 -10.57 -15.38
C GLU A 275 29.69 -9.75 -14.78
N PRO A 276 29.47 -8.83 -13.81
CA PRO A 276 30.54 -8.42 -12.93
C PRO A 276 31.29 -9.68 -12.53
N ARG A 277 32.60 -9.68 -12.84
CA ARG A 277 33.49 -10.78 -12.48
C ARG A 277 33.15 -11.10 -11.04
N ALA A 278 32.80 -12.36 -10.75
CA ALA A 278 32.50 -12.81 -9.41
C ALA A 278 33.74 -12.58 -8.55
N ASP A 279 33.88 -11.35 -8.06
CA ASP A 279 34.81 -11.03 -7.02
C ASP A 279 34.33 -11.80 -5.80
N SER A 280 35.26 -12.25 -4.97
CA SER A 280 35.08 -13.28 -3.94
C SER A 280 34.04 -12.99 -2.84
N ASP A 281 33.23 -11.94 -3.00
CA ASP A 281 32.37 -11.33 -1.99
C ASP A 281 30.94 -11.92 -1.93
N HIS A 282 30.63 -12.96 -2.73
CA HIS A 282 29.33 -13.64 -2.74
C HIS A 282 28.08 -12.74 -2.93
N ARG A 283 28.26 -11.49 -3.37
CA ARG A 283 27.15 -10.55 -3.56
C ARG A 283 26.28 -10.95 -4.74
N SER A 284 24.97 -10.89 -4.52
CA SER A 284 23.98 -11.09 -5.59
C SER A 284 23.76 -9.77 -6.32
N TRP A 285 23.39 -9.86 -7.60
CA TRP A 285 23.13 -8.69 -8.43
C TRP A 285 21.82 -8.88 -9.17
N LEU A 286 20.90 -7.93 -9.03
CA LEU A 286 19.71 -7.83 -9.84
C LEU A 286 20.07 -7.08 -11.13
N ARG A 287 19.90 -7.71 -12.28
CA ARG A 287 20.29 -7.15 -13.58
C ARG A 287 19.11 -6.96 -14.51
N GLY A 288 19.10 -5.87 -15.26
CA GLY A 288 18.10 -5.66 -16.30
C GLY A 288 18.25 -4.31 -16.99
N LEU A 289 17.34 -4.03 -17.92
CA LEU A 289 17.19 -2.74 -18.56
C LEU A 289 16.41 -1.81 -17.65
N ALA A 290 17.00 -0.68 -17.26
CA ALA A 290 16.28 0.37 -16.55
C ALA A 290 15.31 1.06 -17.52
N GLU A 291 14.04 0.71 -17.48
CA GLU A 291 13.03 1.21 -18.44
C GLU A 291 12.43 2.53 -18.00
N ARG A 292 12.24 2.70 -16.70
CA ARG A 292 11.58 3.86 -16.12
C ARG A 292 12.12 4.12 -14.72
N LEU A 293 12.14 5.38 -14.34
CA LEU A 293 12.37 5.83 -12.97
C LEU A 293 11.22 6.75 -12.61
N ASP A 294 10.46 6.33 -11.61
CA ASP A 294 9.35 7.14 -11.12
C ASP A 294 9.89 8.27 -10.21
N PRO A 295 9.18 9.41 -10.11
CA PRO A 295 9.64 10.57 -9.33
C PRO A 295 9.96 10.26 -7.87
N ASP A 296 9.38 9.21 -7.32
CA ASP A 296 9.55 8.77 -5.93
C ASP A 296 10.75 7.81 -5.74
N GLY A 297 11.62 7.70 -6.75
CA GLY A 297 12.84 6.89 -6.68
C GLY A 297 12.65 5.41 -7.02
N ILE A 298 11.48 5.00 -7.52
CA ILE A 298 11.26 3.60 -7.93
C ILE A 298 11.79 3.36 -9.34
N LEU A 299 12.80 2.50 -9.47
CA LEU A 299 13.32 2.02 -10.73
C LEU A 299 12.52 0.81 -11.21
N VAL A 300 11.98 0.91 -12.42
CA VAL A 300 11.39 -0.22 -13.15
C VAL A 300 12.49 -0.88 -13.98
N LEU A 301 12.85 -2.09 -13.59
CA LEU A 301 13.91 -2.90 -14.18
C LEU A 301 13.29 -4.05 -14.97
N ARG A 302 13.63 -4.17 -16.27
CA ARG A 302 13.24 -5.32 -17.09
C ARG A 302 14.37 -6.33 -17.23
N SER A 303 14.13 -7.54 -16.75
CA SER A 303 15.06 -8.66 -16.81
C SER A 303 14.43 -9.75 -17.69
N GLY A 304 14.70 -9.71 -19.00
CA GLY A 304 14.01 -10.58 -19.95
C GLY A 304 12.48 -10.35 -19.90
N PRO A 305 11.65 -11.38 -19.64
CA PRO A 305 10.21 -11.20 -19.49
C PRO A 305 9.79 -10.70 -18.11
N ALA A 306 10.68 -10.72 -17.11
CA ALA A 306 10.35 -10.28 -15.76
C ALA A 306 10.48 -8.76 -15.63
N VAL A 307 9.55 -8.15 -14.91
CA VAL A 307 9.63 -6.75 -14.47
C VAL A 307 9.83 -6.74 -12.97
N THR A 308 10.90 -6.10 -12.51
CA THR A 308 11.21 -5.90 -11.10
C THR A 308 11.18 -4.42 -10.78
N MET A 309 10.71 -4.10 -9.59
CA MET A 309 10.55 -2.73 -9.12
C MET A 309 11.46 -2.55 -7.92
N VAL A 310 12.38 -1.60 -8.00
CA VAL A 310 13.42 -1.42 -6.98
C VAL A 310 13.31 -0.02 -6.42
N GLU A 311 13.13 0.09 -5.10
CA GLU A 311 13.20 1.37 -4.41
C GLU A 311 14.66 1.83 -4.35
N MET A 312 14.95 2.95 -5.00
CA MET A 312 16.28 3.53 -5.08
C MET A 312 16.34 4.83 -4.28
N THR A 313 17.44 5.02 -3.56
CA THR A 313 17.75 6.24 -2.82
C THR A 313 18.95 6.98 -3.42
N GLY A 314 19.03 8.28 -3.14
CA GLY A 314 20.06 9.17 -3.71
C GLY A 314 19.67 9.72 -5.08
N PHE A 315 20.66 10.24 -5.81
CA PHE A 315 20.44 10.89 -7.11
C PHE A 315 20.68 9.92 -8.27
N PRO A 316 19.70 9.71 -9.17
CA PRO A 316 19.89 8.85 -10.32
C PRO A 316 20.89 9.45 -11.31
N PRO A 317 21.73 8.64 -11.96
CA PRO A 317 22.50 9.08 -13.11
C PRO A 317 21.57 9.54 -14.24
N ALA A 318 21.88 10.65 -14.91
CA ALA A 318 21.04 11.20 -15.98
C ALA A 318 20.82 10.22 -17.16
N SER A 319 21.74 9.27 -17.36
CA SER A 319 21.70 8.27 -18.43
C SER A 319 21.15 6.92 -18.00
N VAL A 320 20.52 6.81 -16.82
CA VAL A 320 20.13 5.49 -16.30
C VAL A 320 19.01 4.85 -17.12
N ILE A 321 18.05 5.65 -17.60
CA ILE A 321 16.94 5.13 -18.41
C ILE A 321 17.44 4.70 -19.80
N GLY A 322 17.07 3.48 -20.19
CA GLY A 322 17.54 2.80 -21.39
C GLY A 322 18.89 2.11 -21.23
N SER A 323 19.53 2.19 -20.06
CA SER A 323 20.78 1.48 -19.78
C SER A 323 20.54 0.11 -19.17
N LEU A 324 21.39 -0.86 -19.51
CA LEU A 324 21.53 -2.07 -18.71
C LEU A 324 22.16 -1.69 -17.38
N VAL A 325 21.55 -2.11 -16.28
CA VAL A 325 22.03 -1.85 -14.93
C VAL A 325 22.20 -3.16 -14.17
N ALA A 326 23.16 -3.17 -13.25
CA ALA A 326 23.29 -4.18 -12.22
C ALA A 326 23.22 -3.50 -10.85
N ILE A 327 22.31 -3.97 -10.01
CA ILE A 327 22.02 -3.42 -8.68
C ILE A 327 22.44 -4.49 -7.67
N PRO A 328 23.34 -4.19 -6.72
CA PRO A 328 23.71 -5.16 -5.71
C PRO A 328 22.52 -5.44 -4.80
N VAL A 329 22.33 -6.71 -4.47
CA VAL A 329 21.26 -7.17 -3.60
C VAL A 329 21.87 -7.96 -2.45
N ASP A 330 21.72 -7.42 -1.25
CA ASP A 330 22.10 -8.06 0.00
C ASP A 330 20.83 -8.43 0.77
N GLY A 331 20.84 -9.61 1.42
CA GLY A 331 19.70 -10.06 2.21
C GLY A 331 18.42 -10.22 1.40
N ALA A 332 18.51 -10.77 0.18
CA ALA A 332 17.31 -11.05 -0.60
C ALA A 332 16.41 -12.06 0.11
N ARG A 333 15.10 -11.84 0.06
CA ARG A 333 14.07 -12.78 0.51
C ARG A 333 13.19 -13.17 -0.66
N PHE A 334 12.97 -14.48 -0.82
CA PHE A 334 12.22 -15.04 -1.94
C PHE A 334 10.87 -15.55 -1.45
N PHE A 335 9.79 -15.00 -2.02
CA PHE A 335 8.42 -15.37 -1.69
C PHE A 335 7.80 -16.11 -2.89
N PRO A 336 7.53 -17.41 -2.80
CA PRO A 336 6.85 -18.12 -3.88
C PRO A 336 5.43 -17.59 -4.04
N THR A 337 5.05 -17.18 -5.25
CA THR A 337 3.74 -16.57 -5.51
C THR A 337 2.64 -17.59 -5.78
N GLY A 338 3.01 -18.83 -6.13
CA GLY A 338 2.07 -19.93 -6.38
C GLY A 338 1.24 -19.78 -7.67
N VAL A 339 1.65 -18.87 -8.57
CA VAL A 339 1.04 -18.62 -9.88
C VAL A 339 1.48 -19.66 -10.91
#